data_AF-A0A661X2B3-F1
#
_entry.id   AF-A0A661X2B3-F1
#
_cell.length_a   1.000
_cell.length_b   1.000
_cell.length_c   1.000
_cell.angle_alpha   90.00
_cell.angle_beta   90.00
_cell.angle_gamma   90.00
#
_symmetry.space_group_name_H-M   'P 1'
#
loop_
_entity.id
_entity.type
_entity.pdbx_description
1 polymer ?
#
loop_
_entity_poly.entity_id
_entity_poly.type
_entity_poly.pdbx_seq_one_letter_code
_entity_poly.pdbx_strand_id
1 'polypeptide(L)'
;MAYTVIKDKCIGCRICEKICPVNAIVVAGKKAEINPSLCTDCGICAERCPVNAITAGMPLEKVKNLPENIQEGRPESYKIQPRPMYGFNGGRGMGYGRGMGRRIGMGMRGQGRGMGGGRGMGKGGMGRGRGQGGGLGRGPSGYCVCPSCGTRVPHEPGVPCTSMKCPKCGATMVRE
;
A
#
# COMPACT_ATOMS: atom_id res chain seq x y z
N MET A 1 31.82 -2.29 -4.78
CA MET A 1 31.80 -1.10 -5.67
C MET A 1 31.28 0.05 -4.82
N ALA A 2 32.00 1.15 -4.61
CA ALA A 2 31.50 2.19 -3.71
C ALA A 2 30.40 3.09 -4.32
N TYR A 3 29.59 3.71 -3.47
CA TYR A 3 28.69 4.80 -3.88
C TYR A 3 29.48 6.09 -4.10
N THR A 4 29.03 6.91 -5.06
CA THR A 4 29.63 8.21 -5.37
C THR A 4 28.63 9.34 -5.17
N VAL A 5 29.12 10.53 -4.82
CA VAL A 5 28.30 11.73 -4.59
C VAL A 5 28.43 12.67 -5.78
N ILE A 6 27.29 13.07 -6.34
CA ILE A 6 27.18 14.13 -7.34
C ILE A 6 27.30 15.46 -6.62
N LYS A 7 28.47 16.10 -6.75
CA LYS A 7 28.80 17.36 -6.07
C LYS A 7 27.86 18.51 -6.41
N ASP A 8 27.17 18.45 -7.55
CA ASP A 8 26.24 19.48 -8.02
C ASP A 8 24.85 19.41 -7.38
N LYS A 9 24.38 18.20 -7.05
CA LYS A 9 23.08 18.00 -6.40
C LYS A 9 23.17 17.99 -4.87
N CYS A 10 24.37 17.78 -4.33
CA CYS A 10 24.59 17.67 -2.90
C CYS A 10 24.41 19.03 -2.20
N ILE A 11 23.44 19.11 -1.29
CA ILE A 11 23.18 20.30 -0.46
C ILE A 11 23.90 20.28 0.90
N GLY A 12 24.73 19.26 1.17
CA GLY A 12 25.48 19.18 2.44
C GLY A 12 24.64 18.93 3.69
N CYS A 13 23.46 18.32 3.57
CA CYS A 13 22.52 18.12 4.69
C CYS A 13 23.00 17.15 5.80
N ARG A 14 24.13 16.44 5.62
CA ARG A 14 24.72 15.49 6.58
C ARG A 14 23.84 14.29 6.97
N ILE A 15 22.75 14.03 6.26
CA ILE A 15 21.89 12.86 6.52
C ILE A 15 22.62 11.54 6.21
N CYS A 16 23.38 11.52 5.11
CA CYS A 16 24.13 10.35 4.68
C CYS A 16 25.24 9.94 5.66
N GLU A 17 25.89 10.91 6.30
CA GLU A 17 26.90 10.68 7.35
C GLU A 17 26.29 9.97 8.56
N LYS A 18 25.17 10.48 9.08
CA LYS A 18 24.52 9.92 10.28
C LYS A 18 23.93 8.53 10.09
N ILE A 19 23.48 8.20 8.88
CA ILE A 19 22.84 6.90 8.59
C ILE A 19 23.86 5.83 8.18
N CYS A 20 25.12 6.21 7.91
CA CYS A 20 26.12 5.27 7.43
C CYS A 20 26.56 4.33 8.56
N PRO A 21 26.33 3.01 8.48
CA PRO A 21 26.68 2.08 9.56
C PRO A 21 28.20 1.96 9.77
N VAL A 22 28.97 2.23 8.71
CA VAL A 22 30.44 2.12 8.68
C VAL A 22 31.13 3.49 8.72
N ASN A 23 30.37 4.58 8.89
CA ASN A 23 30.88 5.95 8.89
C ASN A 23 31.82 6.25 7.70
N ALA A 24 31.55 5.67 6.53
CA ALA A 24 32.35 5.85 5.32
C ALA A 24 32.17 7.22 4.65
N ILE A 25 31.33 8.10 5.20
CA ILE A 25 30.91 9.35 4.57
C ILE A 25 31.31 10.51 5.48
N VAL A 26 32.02 11.49 4.93
CA VAL A 26 32.45 12.71 5.64
C VAL A 26 31.89 13.92 4.91
N VAL A 27 31.31 14.87 5.64
CA VAL A 27 30.80 16.11 5.04
C VAL A 27 31.71 17.30 5.36
N ALA A 28 32.57 17.64 4.40
CA ALA A 28 33.42 18.82 4.46
C ALA A 28 32.67 20.05 3.91
N GLY A 29 32.32 20.98 4.81
CA GLY A 29 31.63 22.23 4.47
C GLY A 29 30.21 22.01 3.96
N LYS A 30 30.04 21.87 2.63
CA LYS A 30 28.75 21.74 1.93
C LYS A 30 28.64 20.51 1.02
N LYS A 31 29.69 19.69 0.91
CA LYS A 31 29.71 18.52 0.02
C LYS A 31 30.04 17.27 0.82
N ALA A 32 29.32 16.19 0.54
CA ALA A 32 29.61 14.88 1.11
C ALA A 32 30.66 14.18 0.25
N GLU A 33 31.64 13.55 0.90
CA GLU A 33 32.66 12.70 0.28
C GLU A 33 32.58 11.31 0.90
N ILE A 34 32.61 10.29 0.06
CA ILE A 34 32.50 8.88 0.47
C ILE A 34 33.86 8.23 0.29
N ASN A 35 34.36 7.59 1.34
CA ASN A 35 35.58 6.80 1.29
C ASN A 35 35.25 5.41 0.70
N PRO A 36 35.75 5.08 -0.51
CA PRO A 36 35.44 3.81 -1.17
C PRO A 36 36.02 2.59 -0.44
N SER A 37 37.07 2.76 0.37
CA SER A 37 37.69 1.67 1.12
C SER A 37 36.85 1.21 2.31
N LEU A 38 36.00 2.09 2.85
CA LEU A 38 35.11 1.78 3.98
C LEU A 38 33.68 1.49 3.53
N CYS A 39 33.30 1.89 2.32
CA CYS A 39 31.94 1.74 1.82
C CYS A 39 31.60 0.28 1.51
N THR A 40 30.60 -0.26 2.20
CA THR A 40 30.10 -1.64 2.01
C THR A 40 28.94 -1.73 1.03
N ASP A 41 28.75 -0.70 0.19
CA ASP A 41 27.68 -0.64 -0.81
C ASP A 41 26.24 -0.97 -0.35
N CYS A 42 25.93 -0.70 0.93
CA CYS A 42 24.60 -0.96 1.49
C CYS A 42 23.45 -0.12 0.91
N GLY A 43 23.73 1.00 0.23
CA GLY A 43 22.72 1.83 -0.45
C GLY A 43 21.84 2.72 0.44
N ILE A 44 21.92 2.59 1.76
CA ILE A 44 21.11 3.34 2.73
C ILE A 44 21.25 4.87 2.54
N CYS A 45 22.46 5.33 2.19
CA CYS A 45 22.73 6.74 1.97
C CYS A 45 22.01 7.29 0.73
N ALA A 46 21.86 6.50 -0.34
CA ALA A 46 21.14 6.90 -1.54
C ALA A 46 19.63 7.03 -1.29
N GLU A 47 19.05 6.07 -0.56
CA GLU A 47 17.61 6.08 -0.22
C GLU A 47 17.20 7.24 0.70
N ARG A 48 18.12 7.67 1.58
CA ARG A 48 17.86 8.76 2.53
C ARG A 48 18.22 10.13 1.99
N CYS A 49 18.80 10.23 0.81
CA CYS A 49 19.19 11.51 0.23
C CYS A 49 17.95 12.26 -0.28
N PRO A 50 17.58 13.42 0.28
CA PRO A 50 16.38 14.16 -0.14
C PRO A 50 16.47 14.69 -1.58
N VAL A 51 17.69 14.89 -2.06
CA VAL A 51 18.03 15.43 -3.39
C VAL A 51 18.53 14.35 -4.35
N ASN A 52 18.53 13.07 -3.94
CA ASN A 52 19.05 11.94 -4.73
C ASN A 52 20.43 12.21 -5.35
N ALA A 53 21.34 12.79 -4.55
CA ALA A 53 22.68 13.17 -4.98
C ALA A 53 23.70 12.03 -4.94
N ILE A 54 23.32 10.83 -4.51
CA ILE A 54 24.21 9.68 -4.33
C ILE A 54 23.82 8.60 -5.33
N THR A 55 24.78 8.12 -6.11
CA THR A 55 24.57 7.09 -7.14
C THR A 55 25.45 5.86 -6.86
N ALA A 56 24.97 4.67 -7.25
CA ALA A 56 25.79 3.47 -7.26
C ALA A 56 26.94 3.67 -8.27
N GLY A 57 28.17 3.40 -7.85
CA GLY A 57 29.38 3.80 -8.56
C GLY A 57 29.54 3.17 -9.93
N MET A 58 29.07 3.89 -10.95
CA MET A 58 29.73 3.92 -12.25
C MET A 58 30.73 5.10 -12.24
N PRO A 59 32.00 4.89 -12.67
CA PRO A 59 33.00 5.95 -12.73
C PRO A 59 32.51 7.09 -13.64
N LEU A 60 32.52 8.32 -13.11
CA LEU A 60 32.01 9.52 -13.78
C LEU A 60 32.86 9.99 -14.99
N GLU A 61 33.97 9.31 -15.33
CA GLU A 61 34.78 9.70 -16.49
C GLU A 61 34.13 9.38 -17.84
N LYS A 62 33.13 8.48 -17.89
CA LYS A 62 32.42 8.16 -19.15
C LYS A 62 31.15 9.00 -19.40
N VAL A 63 30.82 9.96 -18.53
CA VAL A 63 29.59 10.76 -18.69
C VAL A 63 29.78 11.99 -19.60
N LYS A 64 31.04 12.36 -19.92
CA LYS A 64 31.33 13.49 -20.81
C LYS A 64 30.99 13.26 -22.30
N ASN A 65 30.64 12.03 -22.67
CA ASN A 65 30.32 11.64 -24.06
C ASN A 65 29.00 10.86 -24.19
N LEU A 66 28.00 11.14 -23.34
CA LEU A 66 26.65 10.59 -23.52
C LEU A 66 25.73 11.69 -24.11
N PRO A 67 25.13 11.50 -25.29
CA PRO A 67 24.22 12.49 -25.86
C PRO A 67 22.98 12.65 -24.98
N GLU A 68 22.50 13.89 -24.84
CA GLU A 68 21.40 14.37 -23.99
C GLU A 68 20.00 13.82 -24.33
N ASN A 69 19.86 12.60 -24.86
CA ASN A 69 18.58 12.06 -25.34
C ASN A 69 18.02 10.87 -24.53
N ILE A 70 18.17 10.88 -23.20
CA ILE A 70 17.40 9.99 -22.30
C ILE A 70 16.87 10.78 -21.10
N GLN A 71 16.22 11.92 -21.35
CA GLN A 71 15.38 12.59 -20.35
C GLN A 71 13.92 12.13 -20.39
N GLU A 72 13.53 11.33 -21.38
CA GLU A 72 12.16 10.82 -21.58
C GLU A 72 12.11 9.31 -21.39
N GLY A 73 12.49 8.87 -20.19
CA GLY A 73 12.46 7.45 -19.82
C GLY A 73 12.17 7.23 -18.34
N ARG A 74 11.62 8.21 -17.65
CA ARG A 74 11.11 8.01 -16.29
C ARG A 74 9.69 7.46 -16.43
N PRO A 75 9.42 6.16 -16.14
CA PRO A 75 8.05 5.73 -16.01
C PRO A 75 7.37 6.58 -14.92
N GLU A 76 6.19 7.07 -15.25
CA GLU A 76 5.27 7.88 -14.44
C GLU A 76 4.95 7.27 -13.04
N SER A 77 5.44 6.07 -12.76
CA SER A 77 5.17 5.27 -11.55
C SER A 77 5.97 5.69 -10.30
N TYR A 78 7.01 6.53 -10.43
CA TYR A 78 7.71 7.10 -9.27
C TYR A 78 7.45 8.60 -9.13
N LYS A 79 6.17 9.00 -9.27
CA LYS A 79 5.66 10.20 -8.62
C LYS A 79 5.53 9.90 -7.12
N ILE A 80 6.48 10.47 -6.40
CA ILE A 80 6.51 10.72 -4.96
C ILE A 80 5.08 10.76 -4.38
N GLN A 81 4.69 9.74 -3.61
CA GLN A 81 3.70 9.98 -2.57
C GLN A 81 4.38 10.88 -1.53
N PRO A 82 3.84 12.06 -1.20
CA PRO A 82 4.41 12.86 -0.12
C PRO A 82 4.34 12.04 1.15
N ARG A 83 5.50 11.63 1.69
CA ARG A 83 5.60 11.04 3.01
C ARG A 83 5.02 12.08 3.99
N PRO A 84 3.94 11.78 4.74
CA PRO A 84 3.40 12.73 5.70
C PRO A 84 4.50 13.04 6.72
N MET A 85 4.84 14.33 6.80
CA MET A 85 6.07 14.81 7.41
C MET A 85 6.02 14.84 8.94
N TYR A 86 4.85 14.79 9.59
CA TYR A 86 4.73 14.74 11.06
C TYR A 86 3.44 14.05 11.48
N GLY A 87 3.54 12.96 12.24
CA GLY A 87 2.43 12.25 12.87
C GLY A 87 2.44 12.43 14.39
N PHE A 88 2.35 13.68 14.87
CA PHE A 88 1.91 13.95 16.23
C PHE A 88 0.38 13.98 16.22
N ASN A 89 -0.27 12.88 16.58
CA ASN A 89 -1.53 12.98 17.31
C ASN A 89 -1.89 11.69 18.06
N GLY A 90 -1.97 11.82 19.39
CA GLY A 90 -2.98 11.13 20.19
C GLY A 90 -2.76 9.65 20.45
N GLY A 91 -1.82 9.33 21.33
CA GLY A 91 -1.85 8.08 22.06
C GLY A 91 -3.19 7.90 22.78
N ARG A 92 -3.91 6.82 22.43
CA ARG A 92 -4.80 6.13 23.37
C ARG A 92 -4.31 4.70 23.52
N GLY A 93 -3.20 4.58 24.24
CA GLY A 93 -2.92 3.37 24.99
C GLY A 93 -3.89 3.32 26.17
N MET A 94 -4.79 2.35 26.15
CA MET A 94 -5.41 1.80 27.36
C MET A 94 -5.43 0.29 27.22
N GLY A 95 -4.30 -0.33 27.53
CA GLY A 95 -4.29 -1.72 27.94
C GLY A 95 -4.57 -1.79 29.43
N TYR A 96 -5.55 -2.58 29.84
CA TYR A 96 -5.47 -3.44 31.02
C TYR A 96 -6.60 -4.45 30.98
N GLY A 97 -6.24 -5.71 30.73
CA GLY A 97 -7.10 -6.83 31.05
C GLY A 97 -7.42 -6.78 32.55
N ARG A 98 -8.71 -6.86 32.88
CA ARG A 98 -9.17 -7.29 34.20
C ARG A 98 -9.96 -8.56 34.03
N GLY A 99 -9.27 -9.67 34.20
CA GLY A 99 -9.91 -10.84 34.78
C GLY A 99 -10.38 -10.47 36.19
N MET A 100 -11.69 -10.54 36.40
CA MET A 100 -12.29 -10.72 37.71
C MET A 100 -13.42 -11.73 37.54
N GLY A 101 -13.06 -13.00 37.64
CA GLY A 101 -14.02 -13.99 38.11
C GLY A 101 -14.45 -13.62 39.53
N ARG A 102 -15.74 -13.76 39.83
CA ARG A 102 -16.28 -14.35 41.06
C ARG A 102 -17.81 -14.27 41.07
N ARG A 103 -18.40 -15.46 41.03
CA ARG A 103 -19.58 -15.91 41.79
C ARG A 103 -20.82 -15.02 41.75
N ILE A 104 -21.84 -15.49 41.04
CA ILE A 104 -23.12 -15.82 41.69
C ILE A 104 -23.64 -17.11 41.06
N GLY A 105 -23.50 -18.22 41.78
CA GLY A 105 -24.22 -19.45 41.47
C GLY A 105 -25.59 -19.41 42.13
N MET A 106 -26.63 -19.77 41.37
CA MET A 106 -27.98 -20.18 41.81
C MET A 106 -28.76 -20.47 40.51
N GLY A 107 -29.19 -21.68 40.16
CA GLY A 107 -29.07 -23.01 40.71
C GLY A 107 -29.75 -23.95 39.70
N MET A 108 -29.10 -25.04 39.35
CA MET A 108 -29.72 -26.15 38.62
C MET A 108 -30.68 -26.89 39.56
N ARG A 109 -31.99 -26.75 39.30
CA ARG A 109 -33.07 -27.70 39.65
C ARG A 109 -34.07 -27.55 38.50
N GLY A 110 -34.19 -28.46 37.53
CA GLY A 110 -34.41 -29.88 37.70
C GLY A 110 -35.89 -30.17 37.41
N GLN A 111 -36.12 -31.17 36.54
CA GLN A 111 -37.34 -31.99 36.40
C GLN A 111 -38.38 -31.55 35.36
N GLY A 112 -38.64 -32.44 34.38
CA GLY A 112 -40.03 -32.78 34.06
C GLY A 112 -40.51 -32.56 32.63
N ARG A 113 -40.41 -33.62 31.82
CA ARG A 113 -41.48 -34.23 30.99
C ARG A 113 -42.47 -33.31 30.27
N GLY A 114 -42.43 -33.37 28.93
CA GLY A 114 -43.53 -32.94 28.07
C GLY A 114 -43.42 -33.53 26.66
N MET A 115 -43.68 -34.84 26.52
CA MET A 115 -44.04 -35.44 25.22
C MET A 115 -45.43 -34.93 24.84
N GLY A 116 -45.50 -33.92 23.98
CA GLY A 116 -46.74 -33.45 23.37
C GLY A 116 -46.74 -33.79 21.88
N GLY A 117 -47.37 -34.90 21.52
CA GLY A 117 -47.59 -35.29 20.13
C GLY A 117 -48.53 -34.33 19.42
N GLY A 118 -48.12 -33.86 18.25
CA GLY A 118 -48.97 -33.09 17.35
C GLY A 118 -48.55 -33.35 15.91
N ARG A 119 -49.33 -34.18 15.22
CA ARG A 119 -49.20 -34.43 13.78
C ARG A 119 -49.59 -33.15 13.04
N GLY A 120 -48.64 -32.55 12.35
CA GLY A 120 -48.86 -31.40 11.47
C GLY A 120 -48.03 -31.55 10.21
N MET A 121 -48.46 -32.44 9.30
CA MET A 121 -47.97 -32.49 7.92
C MET A 121 -48.49 -31.26 7.16
N GLY A 122 -47.86 -30.11 7.39
CA GLY A 122 -48.03 -28.91 6.58
C GLY A 122 -47.24 -29.04 5.29
N LYS A 123 -47.84 -29.64 4.27
CA LYS A 123 -47.39 -29.53 2.87
C LYS A 123 -47.37 -28.04 2.49
N GLY A 124 -46.20 -27.47 2.27
CA GLY A 124 -46.09 -26.14 1.67
C GLY A 124 -44.79 -25.41 1.98
N GLY A 125 -43.81 -25.52 1.07
CA GLY A 125 -42.87 -24.41 0.86
C GLY A 125 -41.49 -24.50 1.52
N MET A 126 -40.81 -25.64 1.45
CA MET A 126 -39.33 -25.63 1.50
C MET A 126 -38.78 -25.16 0.15
N GLY A 127 -39.02 -23.89 -0.12
CA GLY A 127 -38.49 -23.16 -1.27
C GLY A 127 -37.62 -22.00 -0.80
N ARG A 128 -36.58 -22.27 0.02
CA ARG A 128 -35.45 -21.33 0.13
C ARG A 128 -34.58 -21.50 -1.12
N GLY A 129 -35.20 -21.17 -2.26
CA GLY A 129 -34.56 -21.06 -3.55
C GLY A 129 -33.45 -20.02 -3.43
N ARG A 130 -32.24 -20.53 -3.54
CA ARG A 130 -31.01 -19.78 -3.76
C ARG A 130 -31.22 -18.79 -4.92
N GLY A 131 -30.82 -17.54 -4.72
CA GLY A 131 -30.37 -16.64 -5.78
C GLY A 131 -31.33 -16.39 -6.94
N GLN A 132 -32.23 -15.43 -6.78
CA GLN A 132 -32.55 -14.50 -7.87
C GLN A 132 -31.59 -13.32 -7.65
N GLY A 133 -30.33 -13.40 -8.09
CA GLY A 133 -30.04 -13.44 -9.52
C GLY A 133 -30.43 -12.11 -10.14
N GLY A 134 -29.96 -11.02 -9.54
CA GLY A 134 -30.27 -9.66 -9.99
C GLY A 134 -29.81 -9.46 -11.43
N GLY A 135 -30.75 -9.02 -12.27
CA GLY A 135 -30.49 -8.26 -13.48
C GLY A 135 -29.62 -8.93 -14.52
N LEU A 136 -30.25 -9.70 -15.42
CA LEU A 136 -29.74 -9.93 -16.77
C LEU A 136 -29.24 -8.60 -17.35
N GLY A 137 -27.99 -8.63 -17.83
CA GLY A 137 -27.19 -7.47 -18.21
C GLY A 137 -27.95 -6.45 -19.05
N ARG A 138 -28.06 -5.23 -18.53
CA ARG A 138 -28.53 -4.07 -19.28
C ARG A 138 -27.44 -3.62 -20.25
N GLY A 139 -27.50 -4.14 -21.47
CA GLY A 139 -27.07 -3.48 -22.70
C GLY A 139 -25.55 -3.41 -22.97
N PRO A 140 -25.12 -3.67 -24.23
CA PRO A 140 -23.72 -3.56 -24.66
C PRO A 140 -23.20 -2.12 -24.70
N SER A 141 -24.07 -1.13 -24.57
CA SER A 141 -23.71 0.29 -24.62
C SER A 141 -23.67 0.89 -23.22
N GLY A 142 -22.51 1.40 -22.81
CA GLY A 142 -22.31 2.10 -21.54
C GLY A 142 -20.83 2.24 -21.21
N TYR A 143 -20.49 3.16 -20.30
CA TYR A 143 -19.14 3.30 -19.77
C TYR A 143 -19.11 2.82 -18.32
N CYS A 144 -18.09 2.04 -17.98
CA CYS A 144 -17.72 1.78 -16.60
C CYS A 144 -16.86 2.95 -16.12
N VAL A 145 -17.26 3.61 -15.04
CA VAL A 145 -16.55 4.75 -14.43
C VAL A 145 -15.99 4.33 -13.08
N CYS A 146 -14.74 4.70 -12.85
CA CYS A 146 -14.07 4.43 -11.59
C CYS A 146 -14.38 5.53 -10.56
N PRO A 147 -14.97 5.21 -9.39
CA PRO A 147 -15.29 6.21 -8.37
C PRO A 147 -14.05 6.84 -7.73
N SER A 148 -12.91 6.15 -7.74
CA SER A 148 -11.67 6.63 -7.11
C SER A 148 -10.83 7.55 -7.99
N CYS A 149 -10.99 7.52 -9.32
CA CYS A 149 -10.14 8.31 -10.22
C CYS A 149 -10.86 8.89 -11.44
N GLY A 150 -12.16 8.63 -11.61
CA GLY A 150 -12.97 9.13 -12.72
C GLY A 150 -12.66 8.50 -14.09
N THR A 151 -11.83 7.45 -14.15
CA THR A 151 -11.48 6.81 -15.44
C THR A 151 -12.69 6.08 -16.01
N ARG A 152 -13.04 6.43 -17.26
CA ARG A 152 -14.10 5.79 -18.05
C ARG A 152 -13.52 4.73 -19.00
N VAL A 153 -14.08 3.53 -18.98
CA VAL A 153 -13.71 2.41 -19.86
C VAL A 153 -15.00 1.90 -20.52
N PRO A 154 -14.99 1.53 -21.81
CA PRO A 154 -16.15 0.93 -22.45
C PRO A 154 -16.60 -0.32 -21.67
N HIS A 155 -17.91 -0.46 -21.45
CA HIS A 155 -18.46 -1.66 -20.84
C HIS A 155 -18.38 -2.83 -21.82
N GLU A 156 -17.88 -3.98 -21.36
CA GLU A 156 -17.83 -5.21 -22.17
C GLU A 156 -19.05 -6.09 -21.88
N PRO A 157 -19.78 -6.54 -22.92
CA PRO A 157 -20.92 -7.44 -22.75
C PRO A 157 -20.52 -8.73 -22.03
N GLY A 158 -21.30 -9.12 -21.02
CA GLY A 158 -21.06 -10.35 -20.26
C GLY A 158 -20.15 -10.19 -19.04
N VAL A 159 -19.48 -9.04 -18.86
CA VAL A 159 -18.68 -8.75 -17.66
C VAL A 159 -19.27 -7.52 -16.94
N PRO A 160 -19.80 -7.67 -15.71
CA PRO A 160 -20.32 -6.51 -14.99
C PRO A 160 -19.16 -5.57 -14.64
N CYS A 161 -19.38 -4.25 -14.70
CA CYS A 161 -18.37 -3.26 -14.33
C CYS A 161 -17.78 -3.53 -12.94
N THR A 162 -18.59 -4.03 -12.01
CA THR A 162 -18.19 -4.38 -10.64
C THR A 162 -17.22 -5.55 -10.53
N SER A 163 -17.05 -6.36 -11.58
CA SER A 163 -16.04 -7.42 -11.63
C SER A 163 -14.73 -6.95 -12.22
N MET A 164 -14.71 -5.80 -12.91
CA MET A 164 -13.49 -5.23 -13.51
C MET A 164 -12.79 -4.28 -12.55
N LYS A 165 -11.46 -4.29 -12.61
CA LYS A 165 -10.59 -3.41 -11.83
C LYS A 165 -10.11 -2.26 -12.70
N CYS A 166 -10.11 -1.05 -12.14
CA CYS A 166 -9.65 0.13 -12.86
C CYS A 166 -8.15 0.04 -13.18
N PRO A 167 -7.71 0.27 -14.43
CA PRO A 167 -6.30 0.22 -14.81
C PRO A 167 -5.45 1.33 -14.19
N LYS A 168 -6.05 2.42 -13.71
CA LYS A 168 -5.31 3.54 -13.08
C LYS A 168 -5.09 3.39 -11.58
N CYS A 169 -6.03 2.80 -10.85
CA CYS A 169 -5.98 2.79 -9.38
C CYS A 169 -6.44 1.48 -8.72
N GLY A 170 -6.85 0.47 -9.49
CA GLY A 170 -7.26 -0.84 -8.96
C GLY A 170 -8.60 -0.86 -8.22
N ALA A 171 -9.32 0.26 -8.15
CA ALA A 171 -10.66 0.28 -7.57
C ALA A 171 -11.66 -0.48 -8.46
N THR A 172 -12.68 -1.05 -7.82
CA THR A 172 -13.78 -1.72 -8.53
C THR A 172 -14.58 -0.71 -9.34
N MET A 173 -14.82 -1.01 -10.61
CA MET A 173 -15.54 -0.07 -11.48
C MET A 173 -17.05 -0.12 -11.21
N VAL A 174 -17.72 1.01 -11.43
CA VAL A 174 -19.17 1.16 -11.33
C VAL A 174 -19.69 1.54 -12.71
N ARG A 175 -20.93 1.16 -13.05
CA ARG A 175 -21.54 1.59 -14.31
C ARG A 175 -22.10 3.00 -14.13
N GLU A 176 -21.80 3.90 -15.07
CA GLU A 176 -22.44 5.23 -15.16
C GLU A 176 -23.87 5.12 -15.71
#